data_AF-A0A2E9MGE6-F1
#
_entry.id   AF-A0A2E9MGE6-F1
#
_cell.length_a   1.000
_cell.length_b   1.000
_cell.length_c   1.000
_cell.angle_alpha   90.00
_cell.angle_beta   90.00
_cell.angle_gamma   90.00
#
_symmetry.space_group_name_H-M   'P 1'
#
loop_
_entity.id
_entity.type
_entity.pdbx_description
1 polymer ?
#
loop_
_entity_poly.entity_id
_entity_poly.type
_entity_poly.pdbx_seq_one_letter_code
_entity_poly.pdbx_strand_id
1 'polypeptide(L)'
;MATMTDHAFSDDALRRFITDGYALIESDPSQGCSDDNPPEFHEDMCERLDRVMEQEGNPGNNILPRVPQIQRVFDAPHVSAALTRILGPGYIMHPHRHCHHRPPGSKSQGWHKDDYVYDQNARHHRGRWVMAFYYPQAVSADMGATAIVPGYQHHDTTVAIKADPTLEMSITGAAGMVAIVNFDIWHRGGENTTPRHRHMLKFQFMRMEEPVTPDTARAETNLEWPDADGVSRYQWDWLHGASDSPSAENGVDSATAIEQLLGDDESTRLQATYALAGIGEPAVPPLVDALREEAAQHGESKTAKSPANPAGGNPADLATAHALAALGPSAIDALVDLSTHSHWAVRATAVDVLGTIGSPVAAAAPTIRQALQDENVWVRRNAAEALGILSDANSTGELATALKDEDWRVRLNAAGALARIGPEANSSTRDVSPLLDDENRYVRANAIQALERFASPEATDALLHHLMSARWCSLTSKDSKY
;
A
#
# COMPACT_ATOMS: atom_id res chain seq x y z
N MET A 1 -30.20 12.74 15.37
CA MET A 1 -29.90 11.31 15.27
C MET A 1 -30.19 10.86 13.85
N ALA A 2 -29.23 11.06 12.95
CA ALA A 2 -29.33 10.56 11.58
C ALA A 2 -29.15 9.04 11.63
N THR A 3 -30.10 8.34 11.02
CA THR A 3 -30.06 6.89 10.79
C THR A 3 -28.81 6.54 9.99
N MET A 4 -27.96 5.66 10.52
CA MET A 4 -26.89 5.03 9.73
C MET A 4 -27.57 4.24 8.60
N THR A 5 -27.52 4.77 7.39
CA THR A 5 -27.98 4.06 6.19
C THR A 5 -26.94 3.02 5.78
N ASP A 6 -27.44 1.94 5.19
CA ASP A 6 -26.87 0.63 4.82
C ASP A 6 -25.59 0.63 3.93
N HIS A 7 -24.76 1.67 3.96
CA HIS A 7 -23.54 1.78 3.13
C HIS A 7 -22.33 1.05 3.71
N ALA A 8 -22.54 0.14 4.66
CA ALA A 8 -21.44 -0.55 5.34
C ALA A 8 -20.85 -1.64 4.44
N PHE A 9 -19.56 -1.54 4.13
CA PHE A 9 -18.80 -2.64 3.56
C PHE A 9 -18.74 -3.77 4.59
N SER A 10 -19.45 -4.87 4.32
CA SER A 10 -19.69 -5.93 5.30
C SER A 10 -18.43 -6.74 5.60
N ASP A 11 -18.46 -7.49 6.71
CA ASP A 11 -17.39 -8.43 7.06
C ASP A 11 -17.18 -9.50 5.98
N ASP A 12 -18.25 -10.02 5.38
CA ASP A 12 -18.16 -10.95 4.24
C ASP A 12 -17.55 -10.30 2.99
N ALA A 13 -17.80 -9.01 2.76
CA ALA A 13 -17.14 -8.27 1.68
C ALA A 13 -15.65 -8.08 1.96
N LEU A 14 -15.27 -7.81 3.22
CA LEU A 14 -13.88 -7.71 3.64
C LEU A 14 -13.15 -9.05 3.57
N ARG A 15 -13.77 -10.15 3.99
CA ARG A 15 -13.20 -11.50 3.87
C ARG A 15 -12.91 -11.85 2.41
N ARG A 16 -13.88 -11.61 1.52
CA ARG A 16 -13.68 -11.77 0.08
C ARG A 16 -12.57 -10.88 -0.45
N PHE A 17 -12.49 -9.61 -0.03
CA PHE A 17 -11.40 -8.73 -0.42
C PHE A 17 -10.02 -9.27 0.02
N ILE A 18 -9.90 -9.77 1.24
CA ILE A 18 -8.65 -10.33 1.79
C ILE A 18 -8.22 -11.57 1.01
N THR A 19 -9.16 -12.47 0.71
CA THR A 19 -8.90 -13.70 -0.04
C THR A 19 -8.65 -13.41 -1.51
N ASP A 20 -9.60 -12.77 -2.19
CA ASP A 20 -9.60 -12.62 -3.64
C ASP A 20 -8.75 -11.44 -4.11
N GLY A 21 -8.41 -10.52 -3.21
CA GLY A 21 -7.59 -9.35 -3.51
C GLY A 21 -8.34 -8.21 -4.23
N TYR A 22 -9.66 -8.24 -4.33
CA TYR A 22 -10.42 -7.15 -4.96
C TYR A 22 -11.85 -7.00 -4.41
N ALA A 23 -12.43 -5.81 -4.65
CA ALA A 23 -13.82 -5.49 -4.44
C ALA A 23 -14.31 -4.55 -5.55
N LEU A 24 -15.43 -4.89 -6.17
CA LEU A 24 -16.08 -4.04 -7.19
C LEU A 24 -17.14 -3.18 -6.50
N ILE A 25 -16.92 -1.88 -6.53
CA ILE A 25 -17.79 -0.90 -5.90
C ILE A 25 -18.59 -0.20 -7.00
N GLU A 26 -19.89 -0.47 -7.02
CA GLU A 26 -20.83 0.12 -7.97
C GLU A 26 -21.94 0.87 -7.24
N SER A 27 -22.45 1.90 -7.90
CA SER A 27 -23.65 2.62 -7.49
C SER A 27 -24.87 1.74 -7.74
N ASP A 28 -25.55 1.30 -6.68
CA ASP A 28 -26.80 0.53 -6.77
C ASP A 28 -28.01 1.37 -6.33
N PRO A 29 -28.78 1.94 -7.27
CA PRO A 29 -29.99 2.71 -6.96
C PRO A 29 -31.06 1.88 -6.23
N SER A 30 -31.04 0.55 -6.33
CA SER A 30 -32.02 -0.35 -5.72
C SER A 30 -31.76 -0.63 -4.25
N GLN A 31 -30.53 -0.37 -3.77
CA GLN A 31 -30.14 -0.51 -2.36
C GLN A 31 -30.20 0.82 -1.59
N GLY A 32 -30.90 1.83 -2.13
CA GLY A 32 -30.98 3.16 -1.51
C GLY A 32 -29.64 3.91 -1.50
N CYS A 33 -28.65 3.43 -2.26
CA CYS A 33 -27.41 4.14 -2.51
C CYS A 33 -27.69 5.20 -3.57
N SER A 34 -28.04 6.42 -3.13
CA SER A 34 -28.02 7.57 -4.02
C SER A 34 -26.55 7.90 -4.30
N ASP A 35 -26.04 7.46 -5.43
CA ASP A 35 -24.83 8.08 -5.96
C ASP A 35 -25.17 9.53 -6.28
N ASP A 36 -24.46 10.46 -5.63
CA ASP A 36 -24.56 11.89 -5.94
C ASP A 36 -24.01 12.20 -7.34
N ASN A 37 -23.40 11.21 -8.01
CA ASN A 37 -22.90 11.29 -9.37
C ASN A 37 -23.87 10.59 -10.34
N PRO A 38 -24.72 11.34 -11.06
CA PRO A 38 -25.63 10.74 -12.03
C PRO A 38 -24.87 10.27 -13.29
N PRO A 39 -25.46 9.45 -14.17
CA PRO A 39 -24.79 8.99 -15.39
C PRO A 39 -24.14 10.10 -16.23
N GLU A 40 -24.79 11.27 -16.33
CA GLU A 40 -24.28 12.43 -17.07
C GLU A 40 -22.98 13.00 -16.48
N PHE A 41 -22.74 12.80 -15.17
CA PHE A 41 -21.47 13.17 -14.54
C PHE A 41 -20.33 12.35 -15.13
N HIS A 42 -20.51 11.03 -15.27
CA HIS A 42 -19.47 10.14 -15.80
C HIS A 42 -19.23 10.37 -17.30
N GLU A 43 -20.28 10.73 -18.05
CA GLU A 43 -20.16 11.17 -19.44
C GLU A 43 -19.33 12.47 -19.57
N ASP A 44 -19.60 13.50 -18.77
CA ASP A 44 -18.79 14.74 -18.72
C ASP A 44 -17.33 14.44 -18.31
N MET A 45 -17.10 13.46 -17.42
CA MET A 45 -15.75 13.00 -17.09
C MET A 45 -15.02 12.42 -18.30
N CYS A 46 -15.68 11.56 -19.08
CA CYS A 46 -15.09 11.02 -20.30
C CYS A 46 -14.71 12.13 -21.29
N GLU A 47 -15.61 13.08 -21.55
CA GLU A 47 -15.33 14.19 -22.47
C GLU A 47 -14.13 15.03 -22.02
N ARG A 48 -14.01 15.31 -20.72
CA ARG A 48 -12.87 16.07 -20.18
C ARG A 48 -11.57 15.28 -20.29
N LEU A 49 -11.61 13.97 -20.01
CA LEU A 49 -10.45 13.10 -20.14
C LEU A 49 -9.98 13.00 -21.59
N ASP A 50 -10.90 12.89 -22.55
CA ASP A 50 -10.58 12.93 -23.98
C ASP A 50 -9.90 14.24 -24.35
N ARG A 51 -10.46 15.39 -23.94
CA ARG A 51 -9.85 16.70 -24.20
C ARG A 51 -8.44 16.82 -23.60
N VAL A 52 -8.23 16.37 -22.36
CA VAL A 52 -6.90 16.40 -21.72
C VAL A 52 -5.92 15.51 -22.47
N MET A 53 -6.32 14.28 -22.81
CA MET A 53 -5.48 13.33 -23.53
C MET A 53 -5.11 13.82 -24.94
N GLU A 54 -6.06 14.40 -25.66
CA GLU A 54 -5.85 14.92 -27.02
C GLU A 54 -4.97 16.17 -27.03
N GLN A 55 -5.10 17.06 -26.05
CA GLN A 55 -4.39 18.35 -26.02
C GLN A 55 -3.03 18.27 -25.33
N GLU A 56 -2.91 17.48 -24.26
CA GLU A 56 -1.73 17.45 -23.38
C GLU A 56 -1.03 16.07 -23.35
N GLY A 57 -1.68 15.01 -23.85
CA GLY A 57 -1.26 13.64 -23.63
C GLY A 57 -1.63 13.13 -22.23
N ASN A 58 -0.99 12.05 -21.78
CA ASN A 58 -1.28 11.46 -20.47
C ASN A 58 -0.76 12.36 -19.34
N PRO A 59 -1.63 12.97 -18.51
CA PRO A 59 -1.21 13.93 -17.48
C PRO A 59 -0.57 13.27 -16.26
N GLY A 60 -0.63 11.94 -16.14
CA GLY A 60 -0.08 11.18 -15.00
C GLY A 60 -0.57 11.73 -13.66
N ASN A 61 0.36 12.10 -12.78
CA ASN A 61 0.06 12.63 -11.45
C ASN A 61 -0.76 13.94 -11.46
N ASN A 62 -0.82 14.66 -12.58
CA ASN A 62 -1.51 15.94 -12.67
C ASN A 62 -3.00 15.82 -13.01
N ILE A 63 -3.57 14.62 -13.03
CA ILE A 63 -4.97 14.46 -13.45
C ILE A 63 -5.98 15.16 -12.52
N LEU A 64 -5.81 15.14 -11.19
CA LEU A 64 -6.75 15.82 -10.29
C LEU A 64 -6.81 17.33 -10.52
N PRO A 65 -5.69 18.07 -10.65
CA PRO A 65 -5.75 19.47 -11.07
C PRO A 65 -6.43 19.71 -12.42
N ARG A 66 -6.43 18.73 -13.34
CA ARG A 66 -7.05 18.85 -14.67
C ARG A 66 -8.53 18.51 -14.68
N VAL A 67 -8.94 17.53 -13.88
CA VAL A 67 -10.31 17.06 -13.75
C VAL A 67 -10.65 16.91 -12.26
N PRO A 68 -10.79 18.03 -11.53
CA PRO A 68 -10.95 18.01 -10.07
C PRO A 68 -12.24 17.32 -9.61
N GLN A 69 -13.24 17.21 -10.48
CA GLN A 69 -14.47 16.50 -10.24
C GLN A 69 -14.26 15.02 -9.90
N ILE A 70 -13.14 14.40 -10.30
CA ILE A 70 -12.82 13.01 -9.94
C ILE A 70 -12.85 12.81 -8.42
N GLN A 71 -12.51 13.84 -7.63
CA GLN A 71 -12.56 13.74 -6.17
C GLN A 71 -13.95 13.33 -5.65
N ARG A 72 -15.03 13.77 -6.33
CA ARG A 72 -16.42 13.40 -5.97
C ARG A 72 -16.69 11.89 -6.04
N VAL A 73 -15.92 11.15 -6.85
CA VAL A 73 -16.04 9.68 -6.94
C VAL A 73 -15.51 9.03 -5.67
N PHE A 74 -14.37 9.51 -5.17
CA PHE A 74 -13.74 8.96 -3.96
C PHE A 74 -14.36 9.48 -2.67
N ASP A 75 -15.00 10.66 -2.71
CA ASP A 75 -15.80 11.19 -1.61
C ASP A 75 -17.18 10.52 -1.50
N ALA A 76 -17.61 9.78 -2.53
CA ALA A 76 -18.90 9.09 -2.52
C ALA A 76 -19.00 8.15 -1.29
N PRO A 77 -20.12 8.15 -0.54
CA PRO A 77 -20.21 7.43 0.73
C PRO A 77 -19.87 5.94 0.65
N HIS A 78 -20.29 5.26 -0.43
CA HIS A 78 -20.07 3.83 -0.61
C HIS A 78 -18.61 3.49 -0.96
N VAL A 79 -17.92 4.34 -1.74
CA VAL A 79 -16.48 4.20 -2.04
C VAL A 79 -15.65 4.50 -0.79
N SER A 80 -15.94 5.61 -0.12
CA SER A 80 -15.22 6.01 1.09
C SER A 80 -15.46 5.03 2.25
N ALA A 81 -16.66 4.45 2.39
CA ALA A 81 -16.93 3.39 3.37
C ALA A 81 -16.11 2.12 3.10
N ALA A 82 -16.02 1.68 1.84
CA ALA A 82 -15.19 0.52 1.46
C ALA A 82 -13.70 0.78 1.74
N LEU A 83 -13.16 1.93 1.32
CA LEU A 83 -11.77 2.32 1.60
C LEU A 83 -11.52 2.41 3.11
N THR A 84 -12.43 3.02 3.88
CA THR A 84 -12.34 3.10 5.35
C THR A 84 -12.33 1.73 5.99
N ARG A 85 -13.17 0.79 5.52
CA ARG A 85 -13.22 -0.56 6.08
C ARG A 85 -11.95 -1.35 5.82
N ILE A 86 -11.34 -1.18 4.64
CA ILE A 86 -10.12 -1.89 4.23
C ILE A 86 -8.86 -1.27 4.85
N LEU A 87 -8.72 0.06 4.79
CA LEU A 87 -7.51 0.78 5.21
C LEU A 87 -7.60 1.38 6.61
N GLY A 88 -8.76 1.35 7.25
CA GLY A 88 -9.00 2.06 8.50
C GLY A 88 -9.35 3.54 8.29
N PRO A 89 -9.78 4.24 9.37
CA PRO A 89 -10.03 5.68 9.31
C PRO A 89 -8.75 6.45 9.01
N GLY A 90 -8.92 7.68 8.52
CA GLY A 90 -7.78 8.58 8.28
C GLY A 90 -6.83 8.14 7.17
N TYR A 91 -7.20 7.15 6.35
CA TYR A 91 -6.46 6.78 5.15
C TYR A 91 -6.28 8.00 4.23
N ILE A 92 -5.24 7.98 3.40
CA ILE A 92 -5.01 9.05 2.42
C ILE A 92 -4.98 8.53 1.00
N MET A 93 -5.36 9.38 0.05
CA MET A 93 -5.10 9.17 -1.37
C MET A 93 -3.65 9.56 -1.65
N HIS A 94 -2.81 8.57 -1.96
CA HIS A 94 -1.41 8.80 -2.31
C HIS A 94 -1.31 9.68 -3.58
N PRO A 95 -0.32 10.60 -3.67
CA PRO A 95 -0.13 11.49 -4.82
C PRO A 95 0.07 10.78 -6.17
N HIS A 96 0.52 9.52 -6.16
CA HIS A 96 0.70 8.77 -7.39
C HIS A 96 -0.63 8.31 -7.97
N ARG A 97 -0.76 8.52 -9.28
CA ARG A 97 -1.94 8.16 -10.06
C ARG A 97 -1.54 8.05 -11.52
N HIS A 98 -2.26 7.23 -12.26
CA HIS A 98 -1.99 7.01 -13.68
C HIS A 98 -3.30 6.95 -14.47
N CYS A 99 -3.32 7.66 -15.59
CA CYS A 99 -4.46 7.63 -16.50
C CYS A 99 -4.22 6.55 -17.55
N HIS A 100 -4.88 5.41 -17.42
CA HIS A 100 -4.83 4.40 -18.47
C HIS A 100 -5.82 4.79 -19.57
N HIS A 101 -5.30 5.04 -20.76
CA HIS A 101 -6.09 5.28 -21.96
C HIS A 101 -5.84 4.17 -22.97
N ARG A 102 -6.90 3.46 -23.38
CA ARG A 102 -6.83 2.36 -24.35
C ARG A 102 -7.66 2.67 -25.60
N PRO A 103 -7.06 3.21 -26.67
CA PRO A 103 -7.77 3.44 -27.92
C PRO A 103 -8.17 2.12 -28.62
N PRO A 104 -9.10 2.19 -29.60
CA PRO A 104 -9.45 1.05 -30.46
C PRO A 104 -8.20 0.37 -31.05
N GLY A 105 -8.16 -0.97 -31.02
CA GLY A 105 -7.05 -1.78 -31.53
C GLY A 105 -5.85 -1.92 -30.57
N SER A 106 -5.92 -1.34 -29.37
CA SER A 106 -4.86 -1.50 -28.35
C SER A 106 -4.62 -2.97 -28.01
N LYS A 107 -3.37 -3.41 -28.03
CA LYS A 107 -2.98 -4.77 -27.65
C LYS A 107 -2.94 -4.98 -26.14
N SER A 108 -3.04 -6.24 -25.73
CA SER A 108 -2.88 -6.62 -24.33
C SER A 108 -1.51 -6.19 -23.80
N GLN A 109 -1.49 -5.73 -22.55
CA GLN A 109 -0.25 -5.64 -21.77
C GLN A 109 0.20 -7.03 -21.30
N GLY A 110 1.47 -7.14 -20.92
CA GLY A 110 1.93 -8.26 -20.10
C GLY A 110 1.42 -8.14 -18.66
N TRP A 111 1.35 -9.28 -17.98
CA TRP A 111 1.10 -9.35 -16.54
C TRP A 111 2.20 -8.63 -15.77
N HIS A 112 1.81 -7.78 -14.83
CA HIS A 112 2.71 -7.06 -13.94
C HIS A 112 2.06 -6.87 -12.57
N LYS A 113 2.91 -6.56 -11.58
CA LYS A 113 2.53 -5.89 -10.34
C LYS A 113 3.07 -4.46 -10.41
N ASP A 114 2.44 -3.56 -9.67
CA ASP A 114 2.95 -2.20 -9.50
C ASP A 114 4.07 -2.21 -8.44
N ASP A 115 5.01 -1.27 -8.55
CA ASP A 115 5.97 -1.00 -7.49
C ASP A 115 5.39 0.07 -6.54
N TYR A 116 5.64 -0.09 -5.24
CA TYR A 116 5.43 0.99 -4.26
C TYR A 116 6.34 2.13 -4.67
N VAL A 117 5.69 3.22 -5.08
CA VAL A 117 6.31 4.22 -5.94
C VAL A 117 7.49 4.86 -5.21
N TYR A 118 8.70 4.46 -5.62
CA TYR A 118 9.99 4.98 -5.19
C TYR A 118 10.44 4.62 -3.74
N ASP A 119 9.56 4.17 -2.85
CA ASP A 119 9.94 3.54 -1.60
C ASP A 119 10.10 2.03 -1.84
N GLN A 120 11.16 1.55 -2.51
CA GLN A 120 11.43 0.17 -3.00
C GLN A 120 11.04 -1.04 -2.12
N ASN A 121 10.46 -0.85 -0.94
CA ASN A 121 9.62 -1.79 -0.20
C ASN A 121 8.59 -2.42 -1.13
N ALA A 122 8.83 -3.67 -1.49
CA ALA A 122 7.87 -4.45 -2.24
C ALA A 122 7.33 -5.55 -1.31
N ARG A 123 6.02 -5.78 -1.42
CA ARG A 123 5.27 -6.99 -1.01
C ARG A 123 5.20 -7.20 0.50
N HIS A 124 4.31 -6.46 1.16
CA HIS A 124 3.91 -6.79 2.52
C HIS A 124 2.63 -7.61 2.48
N HIS A 125 2.58 -8.72 3.23
CA HIS A 125 1.34 -9.49 3.37
C HIS A 125 0.24 -8.70 4.12
N ARG A 126 0.60 -7.65 4.88
CA ARG A 126 -0.34 -6.71 5.48
C ARG A 126 -0.78 -5.67 4.45
N GLY A 127 -2.07 -5.64 4.14
CA GLY A 127 -2.70 -4.68 3.21
C GLY A 127 -2.74 -3.24 3.73
N ARG A 128 -1.58 -2.57 3.81
CA ARG A 128 -1.47 -1.14 4.14
C ARG A 128 -1.76 -0.23 2.94
N TRP A 129 -1.76 -0.81 1.74
CA TRP A 129 -2.00 -0.10 0.50
C TRP A 129 -3.03 -0.83 -0.34
N VAL A 130 -3.81 -0.05 -1.08
CA VAL A 130 -4.68 -0.54 -2.16
C VAL A 130 -4.57 0.36 -3.36
N MET A 131 -4.94 -0.17 -4.52
CA MET A 131 -5.22 0.63 -5.70
C MET A 131 -6.73 0.73 -5.90
N ALA A 132 -7.18 1.85 -6.45
CA ALA A 132 -8.55 1.99 -6.94
C ALA A 132 -8.53 2.31 -8.43
N PHE A 133 -9.24 1.50 -9.21
CA PHE A 133 -9.44 1.67 -10.64
C PHE A 133 -10.83 2.25 -10.87
N TYR A 134 -10.89 3.54 -11.19
CA TYR A 134 -12.13 4.21 -11.53
C TYR A 134 -12.40 4.13 -13.04
N TYR A 135 -13.59 3.67 -13.40
CA TYR A 135 -14.08 3.56 -14.77
C TYR A 135 -15.19 4.60 -15.01
N PRO A 136 -14.90 5.72 -15.71
CA PRO A 136 -15.89 6.76 -15.99
C PRO A 136 -16.90 6.33 -17.08
N GLN A 137 -16.84 5.10 -17.56
CA GLN A 137 -17.64 4.57 -18.65
C GLN A 137 -17.92 3.10 -18.41
N ALA A 138 -19.01 2.58 -18.98
CA ALA A 138 -19.26 1.14 -18.95
C ALA A 138 -18.14 0.41 -19.72
N VAL A 139 -17.63 -0.67 -19.14
CA VAL A 139 -16.55 -1.47 -19.70
C VAL A 139 -17.00 -2.90 -19.90
N SER A 140 -16.97 -3.35 -21.16
CA SER A 140 -17.12 -4.75 -21.55
C SER A 140 -15.76 -5.43 -21.67
N ALA A 141 -15.74 -6.77 -21.63
CA ALA A 141 -14.50 -7.55 -21.68
C ALA A 141 -13.64 -7.29 -22.92
N ASP A 142 -14.29 -6.97 -24.05
CA ASP A 142 -13.66 -6.67 -25.34
C ASP A 142 -13.18 -5.21 -25.48
N MET A 143 -13.49 -4.34 -24.51
CA MET A 143 -13.13 -2.92 -24.50
C MET A 143 -11.76 -2.64 -23.87
N GLY A 144 -10.87 -3.65 -23.82
CA GLY A 144 -9.60 -3.54 -23.13
C GLY A 144 -9.74 -3.45 -21.61
N ALA A 145 -10.71 -4.18 -21.05
CA ALA A 145 -10.92 -4.32 -19.62
C ALA A 145 -9.61 -4.64 -18.88
N THR A 146 -9.47 -4.14 -17.65
CA THR A 146 -8.34 -4.54 -16.81
C THR A 146 -8.58 -5.96 -16.35
N ALA A 147 -7.67 -6.88 -16.64
CA ALA A 147 -7.69 -8.24 -16.14
C ALA A 147 -6.86 -8.34 -14.86
N ILE A 148 -7.35 -9.13 -13.90
CA ILE A 148 -6.67 -9.45 -12.63
C ILE A 148 -6.64 -10.96 -12.43
N VAL A 149 -5.85 -11.42 -11.46
CA VAL A 149 -5.82 -12.81 -11.01
C VAL A 149 -6.21 -12.86 -9.54
N PRO A 150 -7.50 -13.12 -9.23
CA PRO A 150 -7.98 -13.16 -7.85
C PRO A 150 -7.22 -14.18 -7.00
N GLY A 151 -6.84 -13.80 -5.77
CA GLY A 151 -6.14 -14.66 -4.82
C GLY A 151 -4.63 -14.79 -5.02
N TYR A 152 -4.07 -14.21 -6.08
CA TYR A 152 -2.64 -14.32 -6.39
C TYR A 152 -1.81 -13.10 -5.98
N GLN A 153 -2.34 -12.22 -5.12
CA GLN A 153 -1.63 -11.03 -4.62
C GLN A 153 -0.32 -11.35 -3.87
N HIS A 154 -0.22 -12.53 -3.26
CA HIS A 154 0.97 -12.95 -2.48
C HIS A 154 1.94 -13.84 -3.27
N HIS A 155 1.68 -14.08 -4.56
CA HIS A 155 2.58 -14.87 -5.43
C HIS A 155 3.46 -13.97 -6.30
N ASP A 156 4.74 -14.32 -6.48
CA ASP A 156 5.71 -13.46 -7.15
C ASP A 156 5.92 -13.77 -8.63
N THR A 157 5.33 -14.86 -9.13
CA THR A 157 5.44 -15.26 -10.53
C THR A 157 4.09 -15.39 -11.25
N THR A 158 4.17 -15.51 -12.57
CA THR A 158 3.02 -15.76 -13.45
C THR A 158 2.89 -17.24 -13.86
N VAL A 159 3.59 -18.14 -13.16
CA VAL A 159 3.65 -19.58 -13.52
C VAL A 159 2.26 -20.21 -13.44
N ALA A 160 1.53 -19.98 -12.35
CA ALA A 160 0.17 -20.49 -12.19
C ALA A 160 -0.78 -19.99 -13.29
N ILE A 161 -0.70 -18.70 -13.63
CA ILE A 161 -1.53 -18.08 -14.68
C ILE A 161 -1.26 -18.71 -16.05
N LYS A 162 0.00 -19.05 -16.35
CA LYS A 162 0.36 -19.72 -17.60
C LYS A 162 -0.12 -21.16 -17.63
N ALA A 163 -0.15 -21.84 -16.48
CA ALA A 163 -0.62 -23.21 -16.35
C ALA A 163 -2.14 -23.30 -16.45
N ASP A 164 -2.86 -22.32 -15.90
CA ASP A 164 -4.31 -22.23 -15.92
C ASP A 164 -4.78 -20.80 -16.27
N PRO A 165 -5.04 -20.52 -17.56
CA PRO A 165 -5.59 -19.24 -18.00
C PRO A 165 -6.99 -18.92 -17.45
N THR A 166 -7.72 -19.90 -16.88
CA THR A 166 -9.06 -19.67 -16.33
C THR A 166 -9.04 -18.91 -15.00
N LEU A 167 -7.87 -18.76 -14.39
CA LEU A 167 -7.64 -17.91 -13.21
C LEU A 167 -7.81 -16.41 -13.51
N GLU A 168 -7.79 -16.02 -14.79
CA GLU A 168 -7.94 -14.62 -15.20
C GLU A 168 -9.40 -14.15 -15.08
N MET A 169 -9.59 -13.00 -14.44
CA MET A 169 -10.87 -12.30 -14.41
C MET A 169 -10.74 -10.91 -15.02
N SER A 170 -11.61 -10.59 -15.99
CA SER A 170 -11.73 -9.23 -16.53
C SER A 170 -12.68 -8.37 -15.66
N ILE A 171 -12.21 -7.19 -15.26
CA ILE A 171 -13.03 -6.19 -14.56
C ILE A 171 -13.94 -5.50 -15.59
N THR A 172 -15.23 -5.80 -15.50
CA THR A 172 -16.29 -5.25 -16.36
C THR A 172 -17.43 -4.74 -15.51
N GLY A 173 -18.11 -3.69 -15.95
CA GLY A 173 -19.33 -3.23 -15.31
C GLY A 173 -19.76 -1.84 -15.77
N ALA A 174 -20.61 -1.19 -14.98
CA ALA A 174 -21.24 0.07 -15.35
C ALA A 174 -20.29 1.28 -15.29
N ALA A 175 -20.70 2.38 -15.93
CA ALA A 175 -20.02 3.66 -15.74
C ALA A 175 -20.12 4.08 -14.28
N GLY A 176 -19.04 4.60 -13.72
CA GLY A 176 -18.97 4.95 -12.30
C GLY A 176 -18.31 3.90 -11.42
N MET A 177 -18.15 2.66 -11.90
CA MET A 177 -17.51 1.59 -11.12
C MET A 177 -16.13 2.01 -10.61
N VAL A 178 -15.87 1.71 -9.34
CA VAL A 178 -14.56 1.72 -8.72
C VAL A 178 -14.17 0.30 -8.32
N ALA A 179 -13.17 -0.28 -8.96
CA ALA A 179 -12.58 -1.54 -8.49
C ALA A 179 -11.46 -1.22 -7.50
N ILE A 180 -11.65 -1.55 -6.23
CA ILE A 180 -10.61 -1.50 -5.21
C ILE A 180 -9.86 -2.83 -5.25
N VAL A 181 -8.55 -2.81 -5.40
CA VAL A 181 -7.72 -4.01 -5.49
C VAL A 181 -6.56 -3.94 -4.49
N ASN A 182 -6.16 -5.10 -3.98
CA ASN A 182 -4.90 -5.24 -3.26
C ASN A 182 -3.76 -4.70 -4.13
N PHE A 183 -2.84 -3.96 -3.52
CA PHE A 183 -1.75 -3.31 -4.24
C PHE A 183 -0.91 -4.30 -5.07
N ASP A 184 -0.66 -5.49 -4.50
CA ASP A 184 0.21 -6.52 -5.09
C ASP A 184 -0.56 -7.50 -5.99
N ILE A 185 -1.81 -7.21 -6.37
CA ILE A 185 -2.55 -8.07 -7.30
C ILE A 185 -1.90 -8.07 -8.69
N TRP A 186 -1.75 -9.26 -9.27
CA TRP A 186 -1.37 -9.39 -10.68
C TRP A 186 -2.45 -8.78 -11.57
N HIS A 187 -2.05 -7.86 -12.43
CA HIS A 187 -2.96 -7.20 -13.35
C HIS A 187 -2.34 -6.92 -14.72
N ARG A 188 -3.21 -6.74 -15.72
CA ARG A 188 -2.87 -6.27 -17.07
C ARG A 188 -4.05 -5.57 -17.70
N GLY A 189 -3.79 -4.60 -18.58
CA GLY A 189 -4.87 -4.12 -19.46
C GLY A 189 -5.08 -5.04 -20.66
N GLY A 190 -6.32 -5.40 -20.93
CA GLY A 190 -6.73 -6.27 -22.02
C GLY A 190 -6.64 -5.63 -23.40
N GLU A 191 -6.86 -6.45 -24.44
CA GLU A 191 -7.00 -5.96 -25.81
C GLU A 191 -8.32 -5.19 -25.98
N ASN A 192 -8.28 -4.06 -26.69
CA ASN A 192 -9.48 -3.31 -27.05
C ASN A 192 -9.83 -3.56 -28.52
N THR A 193 -10.86 -4.35 -28.78
CA THR A 193 -11.36 -4.67 -30.12
C THR A 193 -12.59 -3.85 -30.51
N THR A 194 -13.10 -3.01 -29.59
CA THR A 194 -14.25 -2.14 -29.83
C THR A 194 -13.85 -0.86 -30.59
N PRO A 195 -14.80 -0.12 -31.17
CA PRO A 195 -14.53 1.19 -31.77
C PRO A 195 -14.45 2.33 -30.75
N ARG A 196 -14.50 2.05 -29.44
CA ARG A 196 -14.49 3.08 -28.37
C ARG A 196 -13.17 3.08 -27.63
N HIS A 197 -12.75 4.26 -27.17
CA HIS A 197 -11.65 4.39 -26.20
C HIS A 197 -12.10 3.85 -24.86
N ARG A 198 -11.16 3.33 -24.06
CA ARG A 198 -11.40 2.97 -22.66
C ARG A 198 -10.49 3.75 -21.73
N HIS A 199 -11.11 4.60 -20.91
CA HIS A 199 -10.48 5.25 -19.78
C HIS A 199 -10.56 4.37 -18.53
N MET A 200 -9.47 4.33 -17.78
CA MET A 200 -9.45 3.87 -16.38
C MET A 200 -8.43 4.73 -15.67
N LEU A 201 -8.82 5.30 -14.53
CA LEU A 201 -7.93 6.11 -13.73
C LEU A 201 -7.50 5.28 -12.51
N LYS A 202 -6.18 5.08 -12.39
CA LYS A 202 -5.57 4.36 -11.28
C LYS A 202 -5.15 5.34 -10.20
N PHE A 203 -5.62 5.12 -8.99
CA PHE A 203 -5.25 5.84 -7.78
C PHE A 203 -4.71 4.87 -6.73
N GLN A 204 -3.87 5.36 -5.84
CA GLN A 204 -3.32 4.58 -4.72
C GLN A 204 -3.81 5.18 -3.41
N PHE A 205 -4.06 4.33 -2.42
CA PHE A 205 -4.50 4.74 -1.09
C PHE A 205 -3.68 4.02 -0.02
N MET A 206 -3.44 4.71 1.10
CA MET A 206 -2.58 4.23 2.18
C MET A 206 -3.30 4.30 3.52
N ARG A 207 -3.15 3.22 4.29
CA ARG A 207 -3.43 3.19 5.73
C ARG A 207 -2.46 4.10 6.45
N MET A 208 -2.99 4.94 7.34
CA MET A 208 -2.18 5.85 8.16
C MET A 208 -2.04 5.38 9.62
N GLU A 209 -2.88 4.45 10.06
CA GLU A 209 -2.96 3.98 11.44
C GLU A 209 -3.12 2.45 11.45
N GLU A 210 -2.30 1.75 12.25
CA GLU A 210 -2.43 0.30 12.42
C GLU A 210 -3.76 -0.05 13.10
N PRO A 211 -4.40 -1.17 12.74
CA PRO A 211 -5.58 -1.64 13.44
C PRO A 211 -5.28 -1.87 14.93
N VAL A 212 -6.20 -1.44 15.79
CA VAL A 212 -6.15 -1.68 17.24
C VAL A 212 -7.33 -2.55 17.64
N THR A 213 -7.13 -3.47 18.59
CA THR A 213 -8.21 -4.31 19.13
C THR A 213 -9.15 -3.45 19.98
N PRO A 214 -10.43 -3.32 19.63
CA PRO A 214 -11.40 -2.80 20.59
C PRO A 214 -11.57 -3.83 21.72
N ASP A 215 -11.61 -3.38 22.99
CA ASP A 215 -11.78 -4.24 24.19
C ASP A 215 -12.97 -5.23 24.10
N THR A 216 -13.94 -4.99 23.20
CA THR A 216 -15.17 -5.77 23.05
C THR A 216 -15.23 -6.65 21.81
N ALA A 217 -14.24 -6.63 20.92
CA ALA A 217 -14.28 -7.33 19.64
C ALA A 217 -13.17 -8.39 19.57
N ARG A 218 -13.40 -9.55 20.19
CA ARG A 218 -12.67 -10.75 19.74
C ARG A 218 -13.18 -11.10 18.36
N ALA A 219 -12.29 -11.10 17.36
CA ALA A 219 -12.60 -11.61 16.03
C ALA A 219 -13.21 -13.01 16.13
N GLU A 220 -14.17 -13.34 15.27
CA GLU A 220 -14.68 -14.71 15.18
C GLU A 220 -13.52 -15.66 14.87
N THR A 221 -13.20 -16.54 15.82
CA THR A 221 -12.02 -17.41 15.75
C THR A 221 -12.24 -18.65 14.90
N ASN A 222 -13.50 -18.98 14.56
CA ASN A 222 -13.88 -20.22 13.87
C ASN A 222 -14.38 -19.96 12.44
N LEU A 223 -13.83 -18.96 11.77
CA LEU A 223 -14.11 -18.71 10.36
C LEU A 223 -13.29 -19.66 9.50
N GLU A 224 -13.96 -20.43 8.64
CA GLU A 224 -13.29 -21.22 7.59
C GLU A 224 -12.73 -20.28 6.50
N TRP A 225 -11.52 -20.55 6.05
CA TRP A 225 -10.83 -19.79 5.02
C TRP A 225 -10.53 -20.67 3.80
N PRO A 226 -10.70 -20.14 2.58
CA PRO A 226 -10.53 -20.94 1.36
C PRO A 226 -9.07 -21.13 0.95
N ASP A 227 -8.15 -20.30 1.44
CA ASP A 227 -6.72 -20.41 1.22
C ASP A 227 -6.08 -21.42 2.17
N ALA A 228 -5.29 -22.33 1.59
CA ALA A 228 -4.60 -23.36 2.36
C ALA A 228 -3.33 -22.86 3.07
N ASP A 229 -2.85 -21.67 2.72
CA ASP A 229 -1.60 -21.10 3.25
C ASP A 229 -1.78 -20.28 4.54
N GLY A 230 -3.00 -19.83 4.88
CA GLY A 230 -3.27 -19.11 6.12
C GLY A 230 -3.03 -17.59 6.07
N VAL A 231 -2.64 -17.02 4.93
CA VAL A 231 -2.43 -15.56 4.78
C VAL A 231 -3.70 -14.76 5.03
N SER A 232 -4.86 -15.28 4.61
CA SER A 232 -6.13 -14.57 4.78
C SER A 232 -6.52 -14.50 6.24
N ARG A 233 -6.31 -15.60 6.98
CA ARG A 233 -6.50 -15.63 8.44
C ARG A 233 -5.55 -14.63 9.12
N TYR A 234 -4.26 -14.63 8.76
CA TYR A 234 -3.28 -13.69 9.30
C TYR A 234 -3.68 -12.22 9.07
N GLN A 235 -4.09 -11.87 7.84
CA GLN A 235 -4.55 -10.53 7.51
C GLN A 235 -5.82 -10.14 8.26
N TRP A 236 -6.77 -11.07 8.38
CA TRP A 236 -8.00 -10.86 9.15
C TRP A 236 -7.72 -10.56 10.61
N ASP A 237 -6.87 -11.37 11.24
CA ASP A 237 -6.49 -11.22 12.63
C ASP A 237 -5.78 -9.87 12.87
N TRP A 238 -4.84 -9.50 11.99
CA TRP A 238 -4.22 -8.17 12.02
C TRP A 238 -5.24 -7.03 11.87
N LEU A 239 -6.18 -7.11 10.92
CA LEU A 239 -7.21 -6.08 10.71
C LEU A 239 -8.16 -5.91 11.91
N HIS A 240 -8.27 -6.92 12.77
CA HIS A 240 -9.02 -6.87 14.02
C HIS A 240 -8.14 -6.59 15.25
N GLY A 241 -6.86 -6.23 15.03
CA GLY A 241 -5.91 -5.83 16.06
C GLY A 241 -5.25 -6.98 16.81
N ALA A 242 -5.52 -8.24 16.43
CA ALA A 242 -4.90 -9.38 17.09
C ALA A 242 -3.36 -9.33 16.92
N SER A 243 -2.66 -9.50 18.04
CA SER A 243 -1.21 -9.57 18.11
C SER A 243 -0.68 -11.01 18.08
N ASP A 244 -1.57 -11.99 18.24
CA ASP A 244 -1.19 -13.38 18.45
C ASP A 244 -1.01 -14.10 17.11
N SER A 245 -0.03 -15.00 17.07
CA SER A 245 0.19 -15.86 15.91
C SER A 245 -1.00 -16.83 15.74
N PRO A 246 -1.49 -17.06 14.51
CA PRO A 246 -2.55 -18.04 14.28
C PRO A 246 -2.08 -19.42 14.76
N SER A 247 -2.91 -20.18 15.46
CA SER A 247 -2.55 -21.53 15.91
C SER A 247 -2.35 -22.46 14.72
N ALA A 248 -1.20 -23.15 14.64
CA ALA A 248 -0.96 -24.12 13.57
C ALA A 248 -1.95 -25.30 13.65
N GLU A 249 -2.62 -25.60 12.54
CA GLU A 249 -3.35 -26.87 12.36
C GLU A 249 -2.45 -27.98 11.76
N ASN A 250 -1.25 -27.63 11.29
CA ASN A 250 -0.39 -28.52 10.52
C ASN A 250 0.81 -29.00 11.35
N GLY A 251 0.88 -30.31 11.59
CA GLY A 251 1.93 -30.98 12.36
C GLY A 251 3.31 -31.06 11.69
N VAL A 252 3.71 -30.04 10.93
CA VAL A 252 5.05 -29.91 10.33
C VAL A 252 6.00 -29.35 11.39
N ASP A 253 7.19 -29.93 11.53
CA ASP A 253 8.22 -29.41 12.44
C ASP A 253 8.95 -28.19 11.85
N SER A 254 9.60 -27.38 12.70
CA SER A 254 10.26 -26.14 12.29
C SER A 254 11.35 -26.35 11.23
N ALA A 255 12.08 -27.47 11.26
CA ALA A 255 13.18 -27.70 10.32
C ALA A 255 12.63 -27.98 8.92
N THR A 256 11.61 -28.84 8.83
CA THR A 256 10.92 -29.12 7.57
C THR A 256 10.26 -27.86 7.01
N ALA A 257 9.64 -27.04 7.85
CA ALA A 257 9.01 -25.80 7.40
C ALA A 257 10.04 -24.77 6.91
N ILE A 258 11.23 -24.67 7.52
CA ILE A 258 12.30 -23.78 7.03
C ILE A 258 12.87 -24.26 5.69
N GLU A 259 13.04 -25.56 5.48
CA GLU A 259 13.45 -26.10 4.17
C GLU A 259 12.42 -25.75 3.09
N GLN A 260 11.13 -25.88 3.40
CA GLN A 260 10.04 -25.49 2.52
C GLN A 260 10.02 -23.98 2.25
N LEU A 261 10.28 -23.15 3.27
CA LEU A 261 10.34 -21.70 3.17
C LEU A 261 11.46 -21.22 2.23
N LEU A 262 12.58 -21.93 2.17
CA LEU A 262 13.73 -21.57 1.33
C LEU A 262 13.73 -22.29 -0.03
N GLY A 263 12.67 -23.04 -0.33
CA GLY A 263 12.51 -23.77 -1.58
C GLY A 263 12.01 -22.91 -2.76
N ASP A 264 12.03 -23.50 -3.95
CA ASP A 264 11.68 -22.79 -5.20
C ASP A 264 10.16 -22.60 -5.40
N ASP A 265 9.33 -23.46 -4.80
CA ASP A 265 7.87 -23.44 -4.99
C ASP A 265 7.18 -22.37 -4.11
N GLU A 266 6.57 -21.37 -4.72
CA GLU A 266 6.01 -20.20 -4.01
C GLU A 266 4.86 -20.57 -3.09
N SER A 267 3.97 -21.47 -3.53
CA SER A 267 2.83 -21.92 -2.73
C SER A 267 3.32 -22.63 -1.46
N THR A 268 4.36 -23.46 -1.60
CA THR A 268 5.03 -24.13 -0.48
C THR A 268 5.70 -23.13 0.46
N ARG A 269 6.36 -22.08 -0.07
CA ARG A 269 6.94 -21.01 0.76
C ARG A 269 5.88 -20.24 1.55
N LEU A 270 4.76 -19.89 0.93
CA LEU A 270 3.64 -19.22 1.60
C LEU A 270 3.05 -20.08 2.70
N GLN A 271 2.78 -21.36 2.43
CA GLN A 271 2.30 -22.31 3.44
C GLN A 271 3.29 -22.44 4.60
N ALA A 272 4.59 -22.56 4.31
CA ALA A 272 5.64 -22.66 5.32
C ALA A 272 5.74 -21.39 6.19
N THR A 273 5.57 -20.20 5.59
CA THR A 273 5.59 -18.90 6.29
C THR A 273 4.62 -18.89 7.46
N TYR A 274 3.36 -19.28 7.21
CA TYR A 274 2.32 -19.25 8.24
C TYR A 274 2.29 -20.51 9.10
N ALA A 275 2.79 -21.65 8.61
CA ALA A 275 3.06 -22.81 9.45
C ALA A 275 4.08 -22.48 10.54
N LEU A 276 5.18 -21.80 10.20
CA LEU A 276 6.18 -21.33 11.16
C LEU A 276 5.59 -20.36 12.18
N ALA A 277 4.74 -19.42 11.73
CA ALA A 277 4.01 -18.53 12.62
C ALA A 277 3.18 -19.31 13.66
N GLY A 278 2.49 -20.36 13.22
CA GLY A 278 1.68 -21.18 14.12
C GLY A 278 2.46 -22.16 15.01
N ILE A 279 3.72 -22.43 14.70
CA ILE A 279 4.65 -23.11 15.64
C ILE A 279 5.01 -22.17 16.79
N GLY A 280 5.16 -20.86 16.52
CA GLY A 280 5.44 -19.83 17.53
C GLY A 280 6.90 -19.79 17.96
N GLU A 281 7.14 -19.49 19.24
CA GLU A 281 8.47 -19.29 19.83
C GLU A 281 9.53 -20.36 19.46
N PRO A 282 9.22 -21.67 19.40
CA PRO A 282 10.20 -22.69 18.98
C PRO A 282 10.74 -22.53 17.55
N ALA A 283 10.04 -21.81 16.67
CA ALA A 283 10.50 -21.51 15.32
C ALA A 283 11.45 -20.29 15.26
N VAL A 284 11.48 -19.44 16.30
CA VAL A 284 12.25 -18.18 16.29
C VAL A 284 13.76 -18.43 16.13
N PRO A 285 14.45 -19.28 16.92
CA PRO A 285 15.90 -19.45 16.77
C PRO A 285 16.35 -19.95 15.39
N PRO A 286 15.81 -21.05 14.83
CA PRO A 286 16.29 -21.52 13.53
C PRO A 286 15.91 -20.57 12.38
N LEU A 287 14.82 -19.80 12.50
CA LEU A 287 14.43 -18.82 11.50
C LEU A 287 15.30 -17.56 11.54
N VAL A 288 15.76 -17.15 12.73
CA VAL A 288 16.76 -16.07 12.90
C VAL A 288 18.08 -16.43 12.23
N ASP A 289 18.53 -17.68 12.37
CA ASP A 289 19.75 -18.14 11.69
C ASP A 289 19.57 -18.16 10.17
N ALA A 290 18.43 -18.67 9.68
CA ALA A 290 18.09 -18.62 8.25
C ALA A 290 18.04 -17.18 7.70
N LEU A 291 17.45 -16.23 8.42
CA LEU A 291 17.39 -14.83 8.00
C LEU A 291 18.77 -14.19 7.91
N ARG A 292 19.67 -14.49 8.87
CA ARG A 292 21.05 -13.96 8.84
C ARG A 292 21.77 -14.38 7.57
N GLU A 293 21.68 -15.65 7.23
CA GLU A 293 22.31 -16.22 6.03
C GLU A 293 21.68 -15.65 4.75
N GLU A 294 20.35 -15.68 4.65
CA GLU A 294 19.60 -15.20 3.47
C GLU A 294 19.86 -13.70 3.22
N ALA A 295 19.75 -12.86 4.25
CA ALA A 295 19.95 -11.42 4.11
C ALA A 295 21.40 -11.05 3.76
N ALA A 296 22.39 -11.74 4.35
CA ALA A 296 23.79 -11.51 4.03
C ALA A 296 24.13 -11.95 2.59
N GLN A 297 23.54 -13.05 2.12
CA GLN A 297 23.76 -13.57 0.78
C GLN A 297 23.10 -12.70 -0.30
N HIS A 298 21.90 -12.19 -0.03
CA HIS A 298 21.05 -11.58 -1.07
C HIS A 298 20.98 -10.06 -1.05
N GLY A 299 21.42 -9.38 0.03
CA GLY A 299 21.26 -7.92 0.19
C GLY A 299 21.74 -7.08 -0.99
N GLU A 300 22.94 -7.35 -1.51
CA GLU A 300 23.46 -6.64 -2.70
C GLU A 300 22.66 -6.97 -3.97
N SER A 301 22.33 -8.25 -4.17
CA SER A 301 21.62 -8.69 -5.37
C SER A 301 20.18 -8.19 -5.45
N LYS A 302 19.48 -8.07 -4.30
CA LYS A 302 18.11 -7.56 -4.24
C LYS A 302 18.05 -6.04 -4.41
N THR A 303 19.08 -5.33 -3.99
CA THR A 303 19.16 -3.86 -4.16
C THR A 303 19.70 -3.44 -5.52
N ALA A 304 20.27 -4.36 -6.29
CA ALA A 304 20.83 -4.08 -7.59
C ALA A 304 19.78 -3.55 -8.57
N LYS A 305 20.14 -2.45 -9.24
CA LYS A 305 19.34 -1.88 -10.34
C LYS A 305 19.53 -2.71 -11.61
N SER A 306 18.48 -2.85 -12.38
CA SER A 306 18.52 -3.45 -13.71
C SER A 306 17.71 -2.63 -14.72
N PRO A 307 17.84 -2.87 -16.03
CA PRO A 307 16.96 -2.23 -17.01
C PRO A 307 15.47 -2.52 -16.78
N ALA A 308 15.16 -3.68 -16.19
CA ALA A 308 13.79 -4.09 -15.85
C ALA A 308 13.32 -3.50 -14.52
N ASN A 309 14.24 -3.25 -13.58
CA ASN A 309 13.98 -2.56 -12.31
C ASN A 309 15.02 -1.45 -12.10
N PRO A 310 14.82 -0.27 -12.70
CA PRO A 310 15.79 0.83 -12.61
C PRO A 310 15.85 1.46 -11.21
N ALA A 311 14.84 1.20 -10.36
CA ALA A 311 14.85 1.66 -8.98
C ALA A 311 15.76 0.79 -8.10
N GLY A 312 15.81 -0.52 -8.34
CA GLY A 312 16.37 -1.52 -7.41
C GLY A 312 15.27 -2.09 -6.51
N GLY A 313 15.54 -3.17 -5.80
CA GLY A 313 14.57 -3.83 -4.89
C GLY A 313 14.88 -3.62 -3.41
N ASN A 314 14.02 -4.16 -2.54
CA ASN A 314 14.17 -4.16 -1.09
C ASN A 314 15.10 -5.30 -0.63
N PRO A 315 16.14 -5.05 0.20
CA PRO A 315 16.92 -6.12 0.82
C PRO A 315 16.10 -6.96 1.82
N ALA A 316 14.98 -6.42 2.33
CA ALA A 316 14.11 -7.09 3.30
C ALA A 316 12.96 -7.90 2.68
N ASP A 317 12.81 -7.88 1.36
CA ASP A 317 11.87 -8.74 0.61
C ASP A 317 12.38 -10.19 0.64
N LEU A 318 12.27 -10.85 1.79
CA LEU A 318 12.81 -12.19 2.07
C LEU A 318 11.73 -13.08 2.65
N ALA A 319 11.73 -14.37 2.30
CA ALA A 319 10.76 -15.32 2.82
C ALA A 319 10.89 -15.46 4.36
N THR A 320 12.12 -15.46 4.87
CA THR A 320 12.39 -15.46 6.32
C THR A 320 11.90 -14.20 7.03
N ALA A 321 11.94 -13.05 6.36
CA ALA A 321 11.42 -11.79 6.90
C ALA A 321 9.89 -11.83 7.05
N HIS A 322 9.18 -12.35 6.04
CA HIS A 322 7.72 -12.55 6.12
C HIS A 322 7.33 -13.52 7.23
N ALA A 323 8.08 -14.61 7.41
CA ALA A 323 7.83 -15.59 8.46
C ALA A 323 8.07 -15.01 9.88
N LEU A 324 9.14 -14.23 10.08
CA LEU A 324 9.38 -13.54 11.36
C LEU A 324 8.34 -12.44 11.63
N ALA A 325 7.86 -11.74 10.60
CA ALA A 325 6.76 -10.79 10.75
C ALA A 325 5.45 -11.49 11.13
N ALA A 326 5.21 -12.71 10.63
CA ALA A 326 4.04 -13.50 10.96
C ALA A 326 4.09 -14.12 12.37
N LEU A 327 5.29 -14.46 12.87
CA LEU A 327 5.53 -14.85 14.26
C LEU A 327 5.20 -13.73 15.28
N GLY A 328 5.22 -12.48 14.84
CA GLY A 328 4.74 -11.35 15.62
C GLY A 328 5.56 -11.12 16.89
N PRO A 329 4.93 -10.89 18.06
CA PRO A 329 5.60 -10.50 19.30
C PRO A 329 6.74 -11.44 19.74
N SER A 330 6.63 -12.74 19.46
CA SER A 330 7.62 -13.74 19.86
C SER A 330 9.00 -13.52 19.21
N ALA A 331 9.07 -12.83 18.07
CA ALA A 331 10.30 -12.56 17.35
C ALA A 331 11.00 -11.25 17.77
N ILE A 332 10.37 -10.39 18.57
CA ILE A 332 10.82 -9.01 18.82
C ILE A 332 12.23 -8.97 19.42
N ASP A 333 12.48 -9.70 20.50
CA ASP A 333 13.78 -9.65 21.18
C ASP A 333 14.92 -10.09 20.25
N ALA A 334 14.71 -11.16 19.49
CA ALA A 334 15.69 -11.63 18.52
C ALA A 334 15.92 -10.62 17.38
N LEU A 335 14.87 -9.94 16.92
CA LEU A 335 14.98 -8.89 15.90
C LEU A 335 15.68 -7.63 16.44
N VAL A 336 15.47 -7.26 17.71
CA VAL A 336 16.22 -6.19 18.37
C VAL A 336 17.72 -6.52 18.36
N ASP A 337 18.10 -7.74 18.69
CA ASP A 337 19.50 -8.17 18.63
C ASP A 337 20.05 -8.07 17.19
N LEU A 338 19.30 -8.57 16.19
CA LEU A 338 19.70 -8.52 14.78
C LEU A 338 19.83 -7.10 14.22
N SER A 339 19.11 -6.12 14.76
CA SER A 339 19.22 -4.72 14.36
C SER A 339 20.61 -4.12 14.64
N THR A 340 21.44 -4.79 15.45
CA THR A 340 22.82 -4.40 15.77
C THR A 340 23.88 -5.24 15.06
N HIS A 341 23.47 -6.12 14.13
CA HIS A 341 24.37 -7.04 13.44
C HIS A 341 25.44 -6.32 12.59
N SER A 342 26.61 -6.93 12.42
CA SER A 342 27.73 -6.33 11.67
C SER A 342 27.40 -6.10 10.19
N HIS A 343 26.60 -6.99 9.59
CA HIS A 343 26.18 -6.90 8.20
C HIS A 343 24.95 -5.99 8.02
N TRP A 344 25.06 -4.98 7.16
CA TRP A 344 24.02 -3.96 6.96
C TRP A 344 22.68 -4.54 6.51
N ALA A 345 22.68 -5.56 5.63
CA ALA A 345 21.44 -6.14 5.13
C ALA A 345 20.65 -6.84 6.23
N VAL A 346 21.34 -7.51 7.16
CA VAL A 346 20.70 -8.14 8.34
C VAL A 346 20.06 -7.07 9.23
N ARG A 347 20.76 -5.96 9.49
CA ARG A 347 20.20 -4.83 10.25
C ARG A 347 18.97 -4.24 9.56
N ALA A 348 19.07 -3.99 8.26
CA ALA A 348 18.00 -3.39 7.47
C ALA A 348 16.74 -4.26 7.45
N THR A 349 16.91 -5.57 7.27
CA THR A 349 15.80 -6.53 7.32
C THR A 349 15.21 -6.62 8.72
N ALA A 350 16.03 -6.68 9.77
CA ALA A 350 15.52 -6.73 11.14
C ALA A 350 14.64 -5.51 11.49
N VAL A 351 15.08 -4.31 11.12
CA VAL A 351 14.33 -3.07 11.35
C VAL A 351 13.03 -3.03 10.52
N ASP A 352 13.05 -3.53 9.28
CA ASP A 352 11.85 -3.66 8.44
C ASP A 352 10.82 -4.62 9.05
N VAL A 353 11.26 -5.78 9.54
CA VAL A 353 10.39 -6.77 10.19
C VAL A 353 9.80 -6.20 11.49
N LEU A 354 10.60 -5.50 12.31
CA LEU A 354 10.10 -4.80 13.50
C LEU A 354 9.00 -3.78 13.13
N GLY A 355 9.20 -2.98 12.08
CA GLY A 355 8.15 -2.09 11.57
C GLY A 355 6.91 -2.85 11.09
N THR A 356 7.11 -3.97 10.40
CA THR A 356 6.01 -4.79 9.86
C THR A 356 5.15 -5.41 10.96
N ILE A 357 5.75 -5.89 12.07
CA ILE A 357 5.03 -6.43 13.23
C ILE A 357 4.09 -5.37 13.83
N GLY A 358 4.51 -4.11 13.87
CA GLY A 358 3.67 -2.97 14.28
C GLY A 358 3.56 -2.82 15.80
N SER A 359 2.38 -2.44 16.30
CA SER A 359 2.16 -1.93 17.67
C SER A 359 2.80 -2.72 18.83
N PRO A 360 2.93 -4.07 18.80
CA PRO A 360 3.64 -4.80 19.87
C PRO A 360 5.12 -4.41 20.05
N VAL A 361 5.72 -3.76 19.05
CA VAL A 361 7.13 -3.35 19.01
C VAL A 361 7.42 -2.05 19.77
N ALA A 362 6.41 -1.40 20.37
CA ALA A 362 6.58 -0.12 21.07
C ALA A 362 7.75 -0.11 22.08
N ALA A 363 8.03 -1.23 22.77
CA ALA A 363 9.15 -1.35 23.70
C ALA A 363 10.54 -1.28 23.03
N ALA A 364 10.64 -1.67 21.75
CA ALA A 364 11.85 -1.63 20.93
C ALA A 364 12.03 -0.32 20.15
N ALA A 365 11.09 0.63 20.26
CA ALA A 365 11.17 1.94 19.60
C ALA A 365 12.52 2.68 19.84
N PRO A 366 13.15 2.65 21.03
CA PRO A 366 14.48 3.27 21.22
C PRO A 366 15.56 2.71 20.28
N THR A 367 15.56 1.40 20.04
CA THR A 367 16.51 0.76 19.12
C THR A 367 16.26 1.18 17.67
N ILE A 368 14.98 1.28 17.27
CA ILE A 368 14.60 1.74 15.93
C ILE A 368 14.99 3.23 15.75
N ARG A 369 14.81 4.08 16.78
CA ARG A 369 15.27 5.48 16.73
C ARG A 369 16.78 5.57 16.55
N GLN A 370 17.57 4.69 17.16
CA GLN A 370 19.01 4.64 16.94
C GLN A 370 19.36 4.28 15.48
N ALA A 371 18.59 3.39 14.86
CA ALA A 371 18.79 2.96 13.47
C ALA A 371 18.60 4.10 12.43
N LEU A 372 17.93 5.21 12.79
CA LEU A 372 17.90 6.43 11.96
C LEU A 372 19.28 7.07 11.75
N GLN A 373 20.28 6.70 12.54
CA GLN A 373 21.66 7.21 12.46
C GLN A 373 22.64 6.19 11.88
N ASP A 374 22.15 5.08 11.32
CA ASP A 374 23.00 4.03 10.75
C ASP A 374 23.77 4.54 9.51
N GLU A 375 24.98 4.00 9.30
CA GLU A 375 25.80 4.32 8.14
C GLU A 375 25.13 3.93 6.81
N ASN A 376 24.31 2.88 6.82
CA ASN A 376 23.66 2.35 5.64
C ASN A 376 22.28 2.98 5.44
N VAL A 377 22.05 3.47 4.23
CA VAL A 377 20.81 4.14 3.84
C VAL A 377 19.56 3.26 3.99
N TRP A 378 19.67 1.95 3.78
CA TRP A 378 18.54 1.03 3.93
C TRP A 378 18.09 0.90 5.37
N VAL A 379 19.04 0.86 6.30
CA VAL A 379 18.74 0.81 7.73
C VAL A 379 18.03 2.09 8.16
N ARG A 380 18.56 3.27 7.78
CA ARG A 380 17.94 4.57 8.12
C ARG A 380 16.53 4.71 7.54
N ARG A 381 16.35 4.34 6.28
CA ARG A 381 15.07 4.41 5.57
C ARG A 381 14.02 3.49 6.22
N ASN A 382 14.39 2.24 6.52
CA ASN A 382 13.49 1.27 7.15
C ASN A 382 13.15 1.70 8.59
N ALA A 383 14.10 2.31 9.31
CA ALA A 383 13.86 2.86 10.64
C ALA A 383 12.81 3.99 10.60
N ALA A 384 12.89 4.90 9.64
CA ALA A 384 11.90 5.97 9.49
C ALA A 384 10.49 5.40 9.21
N GLU A 385 10.39 4.43 8.30
CA GLU A 385 9.09 3.80 8.01
C GLU A 385 8.53 3.04 9.21
N ALA A 386 9.39 2.25 9.89
CA ALA A 386 9.00 1.51 11.09
C ALA A 386 8.45 2.44 12.19
N LEU A 387 9.13 3.56 12.48
CA LEU A 387 8.65 4.54 13.46
C LEU A 387 7.33 5.18 13.06
N GLY A 388 7.10 5.38 11.76
CA GLY A 388 5.83 5.81 11.20
C GLY A 388 4.71 4.81 11.40
N ILE A 389 4.95 3.52 11.12
CA ILE A 389 3.97 2.43 11.34
C ILE A 389 3.62 2.33 12.83
N LEU A 390 4.61 2.48 13.71
CA LEU A 390 4.42 2.48 15.17
C LEU A 390 3.74 3.76 15.69
N SER A 391 3.68 4.82 14.89
CA SER A 391 3.24 6.15 15.32
C SER A 391 3.96 6.63 16.59
N ASP A 392 5.29 6.40 16.69
CA ASP A 392 6.07 6.76 17.89
C ASP A 392 6.27 8.27 18.01
N ALA A 393 5.38 8.96 18.73
CA ALA A 393 5.47 10.40 18.98
C ALA A 393 6.80 10.84 19.65
N ASN A 394 7.49 9.93 20.35
CA ASN A 394 8.79 10.25 20.96
C ASN A 394 9.92 10.35 19.94
N SER A 395 9.72 9.89 18.70
CA SER A 395 10.71 9.93 17.62
C SER A 395 10.68 11.22 16.79
N THR A 396 9.79 12.16 17.11
CA THR A 396 9.57 13.38 16.31
C THR A 396 10.84 14.20 16.08
N GLY A 397 11.74 14.28 17.07
CA GLY A 397 13.02 14.99 16.96
C GLY A 397 14.04 14.28 16.05
N GLU A 398 14.17 12.96 16.19
CA GLU A 398 15.04 12.15 15.34
C GLU A 398 14.52 12.11 13.89
N LEU A 399 13.21 11.99 13.70
CA LEU A 399 12.56 12.08 12.38
C LEU A 399 12.76 13.46 11.76
N ALA A 400 12.64 14.55 12.52
CA ALA A 400 12.92 15.91 12.04
C ALA A 400 14.39 16.08 11.57
N THR A 401 15.32 15.35 12.18
CA THR A 401 16.71 15.28 11.71
C THR A 401 16.81 14.50 10.40
N ALA A 402 16.12 13.37 10.27
CA ALA A 402 16.09 12.54 9.06
C ALA A 402 15.46 13.24 7.84
N LEU A 403 14.65 14.29 8.03
CA LEU A 403 14.18 15.16 6.93
C LEU A 403 15.31 15.87 6.17
N LYS A 404 16.53 15.88 6.71
CA LYS A 404 17.72 16.53 6.13
C LYS A 404 18.70 15.51 5.53
N ASP A 405 18.33 14.23 5.47
CA ASP A 405 19.17 13.17 4.92
C ASP A 405 19.49 13.42 3.43
N GLU A 406 20.68 13.01 3.00
CA GLU A 406 21.11 13.13 1.61
C GLU A 406 20.25 12.27 0.68
N ASP A 407 19.77 11.13 1.17
CA ASP A 407 18.91 10.24 0.40
C ASP A 407 17.45 10.65 0.54
N TRP A 408 16.83 10.98 -0.59
CA TRP A 408 15.43 11.41 -0.62
C TRP A 408 14.46 10.33 -0.13
N ARG A 409 14.83 9.03 -0.13
CA ARG A 409 13.97 7.96 0.41
C ARG A 409 13.90 8.02 1.94
N VAL A 410 15.01 8.39 2.59
CA VAL A 410 15.01 8.62 4.05
C VAL A 410 14.16 9.85 4.35
N ARG A 411 14.32 10.95 3.61
CA ARG A 411 13.47 12.14 3.75
C ARG A 411 11.99 11.84 3.52
N LEU A 412 11.67 11.05 2.49
CA LEU A 412 10.32 10.62 2.15
C LEU A 412 9.66 9.87 3.31
N ASN A 413 10.35 8.87 3.86
CA ASN A 413 9.82 8.05 4.94
C ASN A 413 9.77 8.82 6.25
N ALA A 414 10.73 9.73 6.51
CA ALA A 414 10.67 10.61 7.68
C ALA A 414 9.45 11.55 7.63
N ALA A 415 9.18 12.17 6.48
CA ALA A 415 7.99 13.01 6.30
C ALA A 415 6.69 12.17 6.40
N GLY A 416 6.67 10.98 5.81
CA GLY A 416 5.54 10.04 5.92
C GLY A 416 5.29 9.57 7.36
N ALA A 417 6.35 9.30 8.12
CA ALA A 417 6.27 8.92 9.53
C ALA A 417 5.70 10.05 10.39
N LEU A 418 6.17 11.29 10.20
CA LEU A 418 5.60 12.46 10.87
C LEU A 418 4.13 12.65 10.50
N ALA A 419 3.74 12.39 9.25
CA ALA A 419 2.33 12.42 8.85
C ALA A 419 1.49 11.36 9.57
N ARG A 420 1.99 10.14 9.75
CA ARG A 420 1.30 9.08 10.51
C ARG A 420 1.16 9.42 12.00
N ILE A 421 2.22 9.96 12.62
CA ILE A 421 2.18 10.49 14.00
C ILE A 421 1.14 11.61 14.13
N GLY A 422 0.98 12.46 13.11
CA GLY A 422 -0.11 13.44 13.04
C GLY A 422 0.03 14.58 14.05
N PRO A 423 -1.02 14.94 14.82
CA PRO A 423 -1.00 16.14 15.65
C PRO A 423 0.14 16.21 16.68
N GLU A 424 0.61 15.08 17.19
CA GLU A 424 1.71 15.02 18.16
C GLU A 424 3.06 15.44 17.56
N ALA A 425 3.19 15.41 16.23
CA ALA A 425 4.37 15.83 15.49
C ALA A 425 4.36 17.32 15.10
N ASN A 426 3.39 18.12 15.56
CA ASN A 426 3.25 19.53 15.15
C ASN A 426 4.50 20.39 15.45
N SER A 427 5.32 20.02 16.43
CA SER A 427 6.59 20.69 16.73
C SER A 427 7.58 20.66 15.57
N SER A 428 7.45 19.69 14.65
CA SER A 428 8.26 19.53 13.45
C SER A 428 7.81 20.41 12.28
N THR A 429 6.81 21.28 12.44
CA THR A 429 6.28 22.14 11.36
C THR A 429 7.38 22.92 10.64
N ARG A 430 8.34 23.49 11.38
CA ARG A 430 9.45 24.26 10.81
C ARG A 430 10.47 23.40 10.06
N ASP A 431 10.66 22.16 10.48
CA ASP A 431 11.57 21.22 9.82
C ASP A 431 10.92 20.61 8.57
N VAL A 432 9.60 20.42 8.55
CA VAL A 432 8.84 19.90 7.39
C VAL A 432 8.61 20.97 6.32
N SER A 433 8.38 22.23 6.70
CA SER A 433 8.04 23.30 5.74
C SER A 433 9.00 23.44 4.55
N PRO A 434 10.35 23.35 4.71
CA PRO A 434 11.29 23.41 3.58
C PRO A 434 11.10 22.27 2.56
N LEU A 435 10.57 21.12 2.97
CA LEU A 435 10.37 19.97 2.09
C LEU A 435 9.23 20.20 1.09
N LEU A 436 8.40 21.24 1.27
CA LEU A 436 7.43 21.67 0.26
C LEU A 436 8.11 22.07 -1.06
N ASP A 437 9.40 22.39 -1.02
CA ASP A 437 10.23 22.73 -2.19
C ASP A 437 11.29 21.66 -2.49
N ASP A 438 11.20 20.45 -1.90
CA ASP A 438 12.15 19.36 -2.15
C ASP A 438 12.20 19.00 -3.64
N GLU A 439 13.38 18.62 -4.15
CA GLU A 439 13.57 18.20 -5.54
C GLU A 439 12.70 16.99 -5.92
N ASN A 440 12.47 16.09 -4.96
CA ASN A 440 11.67 14.90 -5.13
C ASN A 440 10.19 15.20 -4.87
N ARG A 441 9.37 14.98 -5.89
CA ARG A 441 7.92 15.26 -5.84
C ARG A 441 7.14 14.48 -4.77
N TYR A 442 7.61 13.30 -4.37
CA TYR A 442 6.95 12.50 -3.34
C TYR A 442 7.34 12.96 -1.94
N VAL A 443 8.57 13.45 -1.76
CA VAL A 443 8.97 14.13 -0.52
C VAL A 443 8.10 15.38 -0.31
N ARG A 444 7.90 16.19 -1.36
CA ARG A 444 6.95 17.32 -1.31
C ARG A 444 5.54 16.90 -0.91
N ALA A 445 5.05 15.81 -1.51
CA ALA A 445 3.71 15.32 -1.22
C ALA A 445 3.57 14.83 0.23
N ASN A 446 4.54 14.08 0.76
CA ASN A 446 4.53 13.66 2.16
C ASN A 446 4.68 14.86 3.12
N ALA A 447 5.42 15.91 2.74
CA ALA A 447 5.48 17.14 3.51
C ALA A 447 4.11 17.84 3.58
N ILE A 448 3.38 17.90 2.47
CA ILE A 448 1.99 18.42 2.45
C ILE A 448 1.11 17.59 3.40
N GLN A 449 1.17 16.25 3.29
CA GLN A 449 0.38 15.35 4.12
C GLN A 449 0.73 15.48 5.62
N ALA A 450 2.01 15.64 5.95
CA ALA A 450 2.44 15.86 7.33
C ALA A 450 1.88 17.17 7.89
N LEU A 451 2.04 18.29 7.18
CA LEU A 451 1.52 19.59 7.62
C LEU A 451 -0.01 19.60 7.75
N GLU A 452 -0.72 18.93 6.85
CA GLU A 452 -2.18 18.76 6.94
C GLU A 452 -2.56 17.99 8.22
N ARG A 453 -1.89 16.87 8.48
CA ARG A 453 -2.17 16.00 9.65
C ARG A 453 -1.66 16.54 10.98
N PHE A 454 -0.73 17.49 10.99
CA PHE A 454 -0.35 18.21 12.21
C PHE A 454 -1.51 19.01 12.79
N ALA A 455 -2.51 19.36 11.97
CA ALA A 455 -3.75 20.04 12.37
C ALA A 455 -3.49 21.29 13.24
N SER A 456 -2.43 22.04 12.93
CA SER A 456 -2.02 23.24 13.67
C SER A 456 -2.15 24.51 12.83
N PRO A 457 -2.35 25.69 13.44
CA PRO A 457 -2.37 26.96 12.71
C PRO A 457 -1.06 27.24 11.96
N GLU A 458 0.10 26.95 12.56
CA GLU A 458 1.40 27.17 11.92
C GLU A 458 1.57 26.31 10.67
N ALA A 459 1.14 25.05 10.71
CA ALA A 459 1.19 24.15 9.56
C ALA A 459 0.19 24.56 8.47
N THR A 460 -1.00 25.01 8.86
CA THR A 460 -2.01 25.55 7.94
C THR A 460 -1.48 26.80 7.22
N ASP A 461 -0.85 27.73 7.94
CA ASP A 461 -0.25 28.92 7.37
C ASP A 461 0.88 28.57 6.38
N ALA A 462 1.72 27.58 6.71
CA ALA A 462 2.76 27.09 5.81
C ALA A 462 2.17 26.53 4.50
N LEU A 463 1.11 25.72 4.58
CA LEU A 463 0.41 25.19 3.41
C LEU A 463 -0.26 26.31 2.58
N LEU A 464 -0.91 27.29 3.22
CA LEU A 464 -1.53 28.41 2.54
C LEU A 464 -0.50 29.27 1.81
N HIS A 465 0.63 29.58 2.45
CA HIS A 465 1.73 30.30 1.81
C HIS A 465 2.27 29.55 0.58
N HIS A 466 2.52 28.24 0.72
CA HIS A 466 2.98 27.42 -0.41
C HIS A 466 1.96 27.39 -1.54
N LEU A 467 0.67 27.19 -1.25
CA LEU A 467 -0.40 27.22 -2.24
C LEU A 467 -0.44 28.56 -2.98
N MET A 468 -0.32 29.69 -2.26
CA MET A 468 -0.33 31.01 -2.87
C MET A 468 0.85 31.25 -3.82
N SER A 469 2.02 30.67 -3.54
CA SER A 469 3.20 30.78 -4.42
C SER A 469 3.24 29.75 -5.55
N ALA A 470 2.69 28.55 -5.33
CA ALA A 470 2.77 27.42 -6.27
C ALA A 470 1.55 27.28 -7.19
N ARG A 471 0.46 28.01 -6.92
CA ARG A 471 -0.79 27.90 -7.69
C ARG A 471 -0.58 28.23 -9.16
N TRP A 472 -0.88 27.26 -10.02
CA TRP A 472 -1.07 27.45 -11.45
C TRP A 472 -2.51 27.86 -11.77
N CYS A 473 -2.69 28.89 -12.60
CA CYS A 473 -4.00 29.29 -13.11
C CYS A 473 -4.13 28.88 -14.58
N SER A 474 -4.86 27.80 -14.85
CA SER A 474 -5.05 27.29 -16.22
C SER A 474 -5.84 28.23 -17.12
N LEU A 475 -6.61 29.16 -16.54
CA LEU A 475 -7.33 30.20 -17.28
C LEU A 475 -6.43 31.37 -17.69
N THR A 476 -5.30 31.54 -17.01
CA THR A 476 -4.35 32.61 -17.31
C THR A 476 -3.43 32.18 -18.45
N SER A 477 -3.70 32.70 -19.64
CA SER A 477 -2.89 32.51 -20.84
C SER A 477 -2.54 33.84 -21.48
N LYS A 478 -1.73 33.83 -22.55
CA LYS A 478 -1.43 35.04 -23.33
C LYS A 478 -2.71 35.67 -23.90
N ASP A 479 -3.68 34.83 -24.25
CA ASP A 479 -4.92 35.20 -24.93
C ASP A 479 -6.10 35.39 -23.96
N SER A 480 -5.97 34.86 -22.74
CA SER A 480 -6.94 34.99 -21.64
C SER A 480 -6.21 35.48 -20.40
N LYS A 481 -6.02 36.80 -20.31
CA LYS A 481 -5.29 37.45 -19.21
C LYS A 481 -6.13 37.70 -17.96
N TYR A 482 -7.45 37.50 -18.04
CA TYR A 482 -8.42 37.89 -17.01
C TYR A 482 -9.37 36.75 -16.68
#